data_AF-K2C4D6-F1
#
_entry.id   AF-K2C4D6-F1
#
_cell.length_a   1.000
_cell.length_b   1.000
_cell.length_c   1.000
_cell.angle_alpha   90.00
_cell.angle_beta   90.00
_cell.angle_gamma   90.00
#
_symmetry.space_group_name_H-M   'P 1'
#
loop_
_entity.id
_entity.type
_entity.pdbx_description
1 polymer ?
#
loop_
_entity_poly.entity_id
_entity_poly.type
_entity_poly.pdbx_seq_one_letter_code
_entity_poly.pdbx_strand_id
1 'polypeptide(L)'
;MTVSDKIQTCLEDLLNEPFMAITAGDPVYEVDSRPGPEGYSQMIAWLQVGNIRPDVIKAFNENYNSLAEPFDKWAQAQSFVSSQILGGDNATLVFEITTIC
;
A
#
# COMPACT_ATOMS: atom_id res chain seq x y z
N MET A 1 -21.91 4.70 -0.21
CA MET A 1 -20.50 4.32 -0.09
C MET A 1 -19.86 4.46 -1.45
N THR A 2 -18.99 5.45 -1.62
CA THR A 2 -18.24 5.69 -2.85
C THR A 2 -17.14 4.63 -3.02
N VAL A 3 -16.54 4.51 -4.20
CA VAL A 3 -15.38 3.62 -4.39
C VAL A 3 -14.20 4.11 -3.55
N SER A 4 -14.02 5.42 -3.40
CA SER A 4 -13.02 6.03 -2.51
C SER A 4 -13.22 5.61 -1.04
N ASP A 5 -14.46 5.56 -0.54
CA ASP A 5 -14.73 5.09 0.83
C ASP A 5 -14.29 3.62 1.02
N LYS A 6 -14.56 2.77 0.02
CA LYS A 6 -14.16 1.35 0.08
C LYS A 6 -12.64 1.19 0.07
N ILE A 7 -11.97 1.94 -0.80
CA ILE A 7 -10.50 1.94 -0.88
C ILE A 7 -9.91 2.40 0.45
N GLN A 8 -10.44 3.47 1.04
CA GLN A 8 -9.99 3.94 2.33
C GLN A 8 -10.15 2.86 3.41
N THR A 9 -11.30 2.19 3.49
CA THR A 9 -11.49 1.07 4.42
C THR A 9 -10.49 -0.06 4.18
N CYS A 10 -10.21 -0.44 2.93
CA CYS A 10 -9.20 -1.46 2.64
C CYS A 10 -7.79 -1.03 3.07
N LEU A 11 -7.44 0.26 2.94
CA LEU A 11 -6.15 0.77 3.40
C LEU A 11 -6.07 0.88 4.94
N GLU A 12 -7.20 1.05 5.62
CA GLU A 12 -7.29 0.95 7.07
C GLU A 12 -7.13 -0.53 7.52
N ASP A 13 -7.73 -1.47 6.81
CA ASP A 13 -7.56 -2.91 7.06
C ASP A 13 -6.10 -3.35 6.88
N LEU A 14 -5.40 -2.81 5.87
CA LEU A 14 -3.97 -3.05 5.65
C LEU A 14 -3.14 -2.80 6.92
N LEU A 15 -3.41 -1.73 7.67
CA LEU A 15 -2.66 -1.41 8.89
C LEU A 15 -2.80 -2.44 10.00
N ASN A 16 -3.85 -3.26 9.96
CA ASN A 16 -4.08 -4.35 10.91
C ASN A 16 -3.35 -5.64 10.50
N GLU A 17 -2.69 -5.68 9.34
CA GLU A 17 -1.97 -6.85 8.87
C GLU A 17 -0.65 -7.06 9.62
N PRO A 18 -0.24 -8.32 9.88
CA PRO A 18 0.99 -8.61 10.62
C PRO A 18 2.27 -7.99 9.99
N PHE A 19 2.34 -7.92 8.66
CA PHE A 19 3.48 -7.32 7.96
C PHE A 19 3.50 -5.79 8.05
N MET A 20 2.42 -5.17 8.51
CA MET A 20 2.30 -3.72 8.73
C MET A 20 2.63 -3.29 10.17
N ALA A 21 3.01 -4.21 11.07
CA ALA A 21 3.51 -3.93 12.42
C ALA A 21 4.88 -3.21 12.45
N ILE A 22 5.26 -2.58 11.34
CA ILE A 22 6.52 -1.90 11.08
C ILE A 22 6.48 -0.40 11.40
N THR A 23 5.28 0.18 11.51
CA THR A 23 5.06 1.60 11.80
C THR A 23 4.58 1.82 13.24
N ALA A 24 5.00 2.93 13.83
CA ALA A 24 4.48 3.47 15.08
C ALA A 24 3.92 4.90 14.92
N GLY A 25 3.83 5.38 13.67
CA GLY A 25 3.36 6.72 13.32
C GLY A 25 1.97 6.68 12.71
N ASP A 26 1.41 7.87 12.51
CA ASP A 26 0.14 8.00 11.81
C ASP A 26 0.33 7.81 10.30
N PRO A 27 -0.51 7.01 9.65
CA PRO A 27 -0.49 6.85 8.20
C PRO A 27 -1.08 8.06 7.49
N VAL A 28 -0.61 8.29 6.26
CA VAL A 28 -1.17 9.28 5.33
C VAL A 28 -1.72 8.55 4.11
N TYR A 29 -2.97 8.87 3.74
CA TYR A 29 -3.67 8.27 2.62
C TYR A 29 -3.86 9.28 1.49
N GLU A 30 -3.63 8.85 0.25
CA GLU A 30 -3.94 9.61 -0.95
C GLU A 30 -4.62 8.70 -1.98
N VAL A 31 -5.65 9.20 -2.64
CA VAL A 31 -6.37 8.47 -3.70
C VAL A 31 -6.47 9.37 -4.92
N ASP A 32 -6.10 8.82 -6.07
CA ASP A 32 -6.17 9.49 -7.37
C ASP A 32 -6.92 8.62 -8.37
N SER A 33 -7.58 9.24 -9.34
CA SER A 33 -8.27 8.55 -10.43
C SER A 33 -7.59 8.87 -11.73
N ARG A 34 -7.23 7.83 -12.48
CA ARG A 34 -6.53 7.95 -13.77
C ARG A 34 -7.26 7.17 -14.85
N PRO A 35 -7.15 7.61 -16.12
CA PRO A 35 -7.56 6.78 -17.24
C PRO A 35 -6.77 5.47 -17.22
N GLY A 36 -7.48 4.35 -17.22
CA GLY A 36 -6.89 3.02 -17.30
C GLY A 36 -6.65 2.58 -18.75
N PRO A 37 -5.92 1.47 -18.93
CA PRO A 37 -5.80 0.82 -20.23
C PRO A 37 -7.18 0.37 -20.74
N GLU A 38 -7.35 0.34 -22.05
CA GLU A 38 -8.58 -0.15 -22.72
C GLU A 38 -9.89 0.60 -22.36
N GLY A 39 -9.78 1.84 -21.88
CA GLY A 39 -10.94 2.71 -21.64
C GLY A 39 -11.63 2.51 -20.29
N TYR A 40 -11.08 1.67 -19.42
CA TYR A 40 -11.53 1.56 -18.03
C TYR A 40 -11.06 2.75 -17.20
N SER A 41 -11.77 3.07 -16.11
CA SER A 41 -11.25 3.99 -15.11
C SER A 41 -10.43 3.22 -14.08
N GLN A 42 -9.28 3.78 -13.71
CA GLN A 42 -8.47 3.24 -12.61
C GLN A 42 -8.54 4.18 -11.42
N MET A 43 -8.52 3.57 -10.23
CA MET A 43 -8.23 4.28 -8.99
C MET A 43 -6.93 3.72 -8.43
N ILE A 44 -6.02 4.64 -8.14
CA ILE A 44 -4.73 4.35 -7.52
C ILE A 44 -4.78 4.95 -6.12
N ALA A 45 -4.36 4.17 -5.15
CA ALA A 45 -4.34 4.61 -3.77
C ALA A 45 -2.96 4.37 -3.18
N TRP A 46 -2.47 5.38 -2.46
CA TRP A 46 -1.20 5.33 -1.75
C TRP A 46 -1.44 5.42 -0.26
N LEU A 47 -0.75 4.54 0.47
CA LEU A 47 -0.59 4.59 1.92
C LEU A 47 0.87 4.87 2.23
N GLN A 48 1.15 6.05 2.75
CA GLN A 48 2.46 6.37 3.29
C GLN A 48 2.45 6.14 4.80
N VAL A 49 3.32 5.25 5.27
CA VAL A 49 3.57 5.01 6.69
C VAL A 49 4.89 5.63 7.10
N GLY A 50 4.85 6.49 8.11
CA GLY A 50 6.04 7.11 8.72
C GLY A 50 6.53 6.38 9.95
N ASN A 51 7.63 6.87 10.53
CA ASN A 51 8.26 6.33 11.73
C ASN A 51 8.55 4.82 11.65
N ILE A 52 8.94 4.35 10.46
CA ILE A 52 9.37 2.96 10.27
C ILE A 52 10.68 2.75 11.01
N ARG A 53 10.77 1.62 11.71
CA ARG A 53 11.99 1.29 12.45
C ARG A 53 13.19 1.12 11.49
N PRO A 54 14.38 1.67 11.81
CA PRO A 54 15.53 1.63 10.90
C PRO A 54 15.97 0.22 10.51
N ASP A 55 15.84 -0.76 11.41
CA ASP A 55 16.15 -2.17 11.14
C ASP A 55 15.20 -2.79 10.12
N VAL A 56 13.93 -2.37 10.10
CA VAL A 56 12.96 -2.79 9.07
C VAL A 56 13.30 -2.17 7.73
N ILE A 57 13.61 -0.86 7.67
CA ILE A 57 14.04 -0.21 6.41
C ILE A 57 15.30 -0.89 5.87
N LYS A 58 16.25 -1.21 6.74
CA LYS A 58 17.45 -1.94 6.35
C LYS A 58 17.11 -3.33 5.80
N ALA A 59 16.27 -4.10 6.49
CA ALA A 59 15.85 -5.43 6.05
C ALA A 59 15.08 -5.39 4.72
N PHE A 60 14.24 -4.36 4.51
CA PHE A 60 13.56 -4.10 3.24
C PHE A 60 14.55 -3.82 2.12
N ASN A 61 15.54 -2.96 2.35
CA ASN A 61 16.56 -2.62 1.36
C ASN A 61 17.47 -3.82 1.02
N GLU A 62 17.75 -4.69 2.00
CA GLU A 62 18.54 -5.91 1.81
C GLU A 62 17.73 -7.03 1.16
N ASN A 63 16.43 -7.10 1.44
CA ASN A 63 15.51 -8.12 0.92
C ASN A 63 14.10 -7.55 0.74
N TYR A 64 13.88 -6.91 -0.40
CA TYR A 64 12.59 -6.32 -0.79
C TYR A 64 11.41 -7.31 -0.66
N ASN A 65 11.63 -8.57 -1.05
CA ASN A 65 10.60 -9.61 -1.06
C ASN A 65 10.07 -9.96 0.35
N SER A 66 10.83 -9.65 1.41
CA SER A 66 10.41 -9.90 2.79
C SER A 66 9.13 -9.15 3.19
N LEU A 67 8.86 -8.01 2.55
CA LEU A 67 7.65 -7.20 2.76
C LEU A 67 6.74 -7.19 1.52
N ALA A 68 7.32 -7.22 0.32
CA ALA A 68 6.55 -7.15 -0.92
C ALA A 68 5.69 -8.40 -1.16
N GLU A 69 6.18 -9.61 -0.88
CA GLU A 69 5.38 -10.82 -1.08
C GLU A 69 4.16 -10.92 -0.16
N PRO A 70 4.26 -10.67 1.16
CA PRO A 70 3.09 -10.60 2.03
C PRO A 70 2.08 -9.53 1.59
N PHE A 71 2.58 -8.35 1.21
CA PHE A 71 1.74 -7.25 0.76
C PHE A 71 0.98 -7.59 -0.52
N ASP A 72 1.66 -8.17 -1.53
CA ASP A 72 1.03 -8.56 -2.79
C ASP A 72 -0.03 -9.65 -2.59
N LYS A 73 0.26 -10.64 -1.72
CA LYS A 73 -0.74 -11.68 -1.36
C LYS A 73 -1.97 -11.09 -0.70
N TRP A 74 -1.79 -10.13 0.21
CA TRP A 74 -2.90 -9.42 0.84
C TRP A 74 -3.70 -8.63 -0.21
N ALA A 75 -3.03 -7.89 -1.09
CA ALA A 75 -3.71 -7.07 -2.10
C ALA A 75 -4.52 -7.92 -3.08
N GLN A 76 -3.99 -9.07 -3.50
CA GLN A 76 -4.70 -10.04 -4.32
C GLN A 76 -5.95 -10.61 -3.60
N ALA A 77 -5.86 -10.89 -2.30
CA ALA A 77 -7.01 -11.35 -1.51
C ALA A 77 -8.12 -10.28 -1.43
N GLN A 78 -7.77 -9.00 -1.48
CA GLN A 78 -8.69 -7.87 -1.56
C GLN A 78 -9.16 -7.55 -3.00
N SER A 79 -8.80 -8.37 -3.99
CA SER A 79 -9.16 -8.20 -5.41
C SER A 79 -8.58 -6.94 -6.06
N PHE A 80 -7.45 -6.41 -5.57
CA PHE A 80 -6.72 -5.36 -6.28
C PHE A 80 -6.02 -5.91 -7.52
N VAL A 81 -5.94 -5.10 -8.59
CA VAL A 81 -5.37 -5.53 -9.87
C VAL A 81 -3.86 -5.34 -9.95
N SER A 82 -3.30 -4.50 -9.08
CA SER A 82 -1.87 -4.30 -8.94
C SER A 82 -1.56 -3.80 -7.53
N SER A 83 -0.40 -4.17 -7.02
CA SER A 83 0.14 -3.68 -5.76
C SER A 83 1.66 -3.57 -5.85
N GLN A 84 2.23 -2.56 -5.20
CA GLN A 84 3.69 -2.41 -5.09
C GLN A 84 4.10 -1.57 -3.89
N ILE A 85 5.29 -1.83 -3.35
CA ILE A 85 5.92 -0.94 -2.38
C ILE A 85 6.84 -0.03 -3.17
N LEU A 86 6.48 1.25 -3.30
CA LEU A 86 7.25 2.25 -4.06
C LEU A 86 8.58 2.60 -3.40
N GLY A 87 8.77 2.15 -2.15
CA GLY A 87 9.89 2.52 -1.30
C GLY A 87 9.56 3.75 -0.47
N GLY A 88 10.60 4.45 -0.03
CA GLY A 88 10.49 5.66 0.77
C GLY A 88 11.88 6.17 1.17
N ASP A 89 11.95 6.95 2.23
CA ASP A 89 13.20 7.43 2.81
C ASP A 89 13.67 6.57 3.99
N ASN A 90 14.57 7.10 4.83
CA ASN A 90 15.14 6.38 5.97
C ASN A 90 14.13 6.06 7.09
N ALA A 91 12.89 6.53 7.01
CA ALA A 91 11.86 6.31 8.02
C ALA A 91 10.44 6.16 7.46
N THR A 92 10.29 6.06 6.14
CA THR A 92 9.00 5.99 5.47
C THR A 92 8.95 4.85 4.46
N LEU A 93 7.76 4.29 4.28
CA LEU A 93 7.44 3.38 3.17
C LEU A 93 6.11 3.78 2.58
N VAL A 94 6.01 3.73 1.25
CA VAL A 94 4.80 4.02 0.49
C VAL A 94 4.33 2.74 -0.18
N PHE A 95 3.10 2.36 0.14
CA PHE A 95 2.38 1.23 -0.41
C PHE A 95 1.40 1.75 -1.44
N GLU A 96 1.40 1.17 -2.63
CA GLU A 96 0.46 1.50 -3.70
C GLU A 96 -0.42 0.28 -4.01
N ILE A 97 -1.71 0.53 -4.19
CA ILE A 97 -2.66 -0.42 -4.74
C ILE A 97 -3.44 0.22 -5.87
N THR A 98 -3.80 -0.58 -6.88
CA THR A 98 -4.63 -0.15 -8.00
C THR A 98 -5.87 -1.03 -8.11
N THR A 99 -7.01 -0.41 -8.40
CA THR A 99 -8.26 -1.10 -8.74
C THR A 99 -8.88 -0.54 -10.02
N ILE A 100 -9.73 -1.34 -10.66
CA ILE A 100 -10.53 -0.94 -11.83
C ILE A 100 -11.93 -0.55 -11.34
N CYS A 101 -12.48 0.52 -11.91
CA CYS A 101 -13.76 1.11 -11.55
C CYS A 101 -14.77 1.08 -12.70
#